data_AF-A0A0F2QJH0-F1
#
_entry.id   AF-A0A0F2QJH0-F1
#
_cell.length_a   1.000
_cell.length_b   1.000
_cell.length_c   1.000
_cell.angle_alpha   90.00
_cell.angle_beta   90.00
_cell.angle_gamma   90.00
#
_symmetry.space_group_name_H-M   'P 1'
#
loop_
_entity.id
_entity.type
_entity.pdbx_description
1 polymer ?
#
loop_
_entity_poly.entity_id
_entity_poly.type
_entity_poly.pdbx_seq_one_letter_code
_entity_poly.pdbx_strand_id
1 'polypeptide(L)'
;TQYFADDSTIGESGRTVKCAACGHSWFVAPPGLEPEKARANPAAAHEIYRERVREQRRRKSRTAALLSWLVTAVLFFGLGVAAIMFRNDVVKVFPRAAGAYKMAGFTVNRFGIEFENIERSRTFNDTIPVVTVSGKAINVARTTVETPLVKVDLKDDRGRTVATRYGSITPARLPAGSQGNFQVVLEQAPMESFQIELSLVDKVGAPQAAPTAPPKAPAATETDEPAALPEDEAE
;
A
#
# COMPACT_ATOMS: atom_id res chain seq x y z
N THR A 1 -22.15 -73.69 -62.71
CA THR A 1 -23.56 -73.63 -63.15
C THR A 1 -24.15 -72.33 -62.64
N GLN A 2 -24.52 -71.42 -63.53
CA GLN A 2 -25.15 -70.15 -63.17
C GLN A 2 -26.67 -70.34 -63.18
N TYR A 3 -27.36 -69.85 -62.16
CA TYR A 3 -28.82 -69.80 -62.11
C TYR A 3 -29.23 -68.34 -62.30
N PHE A 4 -30.02 -68.07 -63.33
CA PHE A 4 -30.62 -66.77 -63.57
C PHE A 4 -31.98 -66.71 -62.86
N ALA A 5 -32.20 -65.68 -62.06
CA ALA A 5 -33.52 -65.30 -61.55
C ALA A 5 -33.93 -64.01 -62.25
N ASP A 6 -35.17 -63.93 -62.72
CA ASP A 6 -35.68 -62.72 -63.37
C ASP A 6 -35.78 -61.56 -62.38
N ASP A 7 -35.33 -60.36 -62.77
CA ASP A 7 -35.35 -59.15 -61.94
C ASP A 7 -36.75 -58.80 -61.42
N SER A 8 -37.80 -59.20 -62.15
CA SER A 8 -39.20 -59.04 -61.74
C SER A 8 -39.57 -59.83 -60.47
N THR A 9 -38.78 -60.84 -60.09
CA THR A 9 -39.03 -61.67 -58.90
C THR A 9 -38.40 -61.12 -57.61
N ILE A 10 -37.48 -60.17 -57.73
CA ILE A 10 -36.76 -59.55 -56.59
C ILE A 10 -37.61 -58.45 -55.94
N GLY A 11 -38.48 -57.78 -56.72
CA GLY A 11 -39.40 -56.74 -56.23
C GLY A 11 -38.71 -55.40 -55.94
N GLU A 12 -39.51 -54.33 -55.88
CA GLU A 12 -39.02 -52.94 -55.76
C GLU A 12 -38.31 -52.61 -54.44
N SER A 13 -38.52 -53.42 -53.40
CA SER A 13 -37.88 -53.25 -52.08
C SER A 13 -36.61 -54.09 -51.89
N GLY A 14 -36.23 -54.92 -52.88
CA GLY A 14 -35.18 -55.93 -52.73
C GLY A 14 -35.63 -57.13 -51.91
N ARG A 15 -34.87 -58.24 -51.99
CA ARG A 15 -35.23 -59.49 -51.32
C ARG A 15 -34.00 -60.32 -50.95
N THR A 16 -34.08 -61.02 -49.83
CA THR A 16 -33.10 -62.05 -49.48
C THR A 16 -33.34 -63.30 -50.31
N VAL A 17 -32.36 -63.68 -51.11
CA VAL A 17 -32.38 -64.90 -51.93
C VAL A 17 -31.50 -65.96 -51.30
N LYS A 18 -31.81 -67.24 -51.55
CA LYS A 18 -31.07 -68.39 -51.03
C LYS A 18 -30.64 -69.29 -52.18
N CYS A 19 -29.36 -69.68 -52.21
CA CYS A 19 -28.87 -70.65 -53.17
C CYS A 19 -29.53 -72.01 -52.95
N ALA A 20 -30.18 -72.54 -53.98
CA ALA A 20 -30.85 -73.84 -53.92
C ALA A 20 -29.87 -75.02 -53.74
N ALA A 21 -28.60 -74.86 -54.15
CA ALA A 21 -27.60 -75.94 -54.11
C ALA A 21 -26.88 -76.04 -52.76
N CYS A 22 -26.47 -74.92 -52.15
CA CYS A 22 -25.69 -74.91 -50.91
C CYS A 22 -26.39 -74.23 -49.73
N GLY A 23 -27.56 -73.63 -49.95
CA GLY A 23 -28.36 -72.98 -48.90
C GLY A 23 -27.82 -71.64 -48.40
N HIS A 24 -26.74 -71.11 -48.95
CA HIS A 24 -26.25 -69.78 -48.58
C HIS A 24 -27.25 -68.70 -49.00
N SER A 25 -27.55 -67.74 -48.11
CA SER A 25 -28.52 -66.68 -48.37
C SER A 25 -27.88 -65.30 -48.32
N TRP A 26 -28.18 -64.44 -49.28
CA TRP A 26 -27.71 -63.06 -49.36
C TRP A 26 -28.85 -62.12 -49.79
N PHE A 27 -28.74 -60.85 -49.44
CA PHE A 27 -29.70 -59.82 -49.83
C PHE A 27 -29.37 -59.26 -51.21
N VAL A 28 -30.37 -59.14 -52.08
CA VAL A 28 -30.24 -58.47 -53.38
C VAL A 28 -31.05 -57.17 -53.33
N ALA A 29 -30.35 -56.06 -53.51
CA ALA A 29 -30.96 -54.73 -53.57
C ALA A 29 -31.75 -54.56 -54.88
N PRO A 30 -32.82 -53.74 -54.89
CA PRO A 30 -33.59 -53.50 -56.10
C PRO A 30 -32.74 -52.74 -57.15
N PRO A 31 -32.99 -52.98 -58.45
CA PRO A 31 -32.26 -52.32 -59.52
C PRO A 31 -32.47 -50.79 -59.44
N GLY A 32 -31.39 -50.04 -59.24
CA GLY A 32 -31.39 -48.57 -59.14
C GLY A 32 -31.07 -47.98 -57.76
N LEU A 33 -30.99 -48.80 -56.70
CA LEU A 33 -30.42 -48.37 -55.41
C LEU A 33 -28.95 -48.77 -55.34
N GLU A 34 -28.09 -47.92 -55.91
CA GLU A 34 -26.64 -48.10 -55.74
C GLU A 34 -26.26 -48.03 -54.25
N PRO A 35 -25.48 -48.98 -53.72
CA PRO A 35 -25.09 -49.06 -52.31
C PRO A 35 -24.14 -47.95 -51.85
N GLU A 36 -23.90 -46.92 -52.68
CA GLU A 36 -22.89 -45.89 -52.45
C GLU A 36 -23.30 -44.87 -51.38
N LYS A 37 -24.60 -44.62 -51.17
CA LYS A 37 -25.07 -43.63 -50.17
C LYS A 37 -25.17 -44.16 -48.73
N ALA A 38 -25.01 -45.46 -48.50
CA ALA A 38 -25.04 -46.04 -47.15
C ALA A 38 -23.69 -45.96 -46.41
N ARG A 39 -22.62 -45.49 -47.06
CA ARG A 39 -21.33 -45.22 -46.40
C ARG A 39 -21.17 -43.73 -46.16
N ALA A 40 -22.01 -43.16 -45.29
CA ALA A 40 -21.60 -41.95 -44.58
C ALA A 40 -20.32 -42.32 -43.81
N ASN A 41 -19.15 -41.90 -44.30
CA ASN A 41 -17.86 -42.37 -43.82
C ASN A 41 -17.73 -42.05 -42.32
N PRO A 42 -17.83 -43.05 -41.41
CA PRO A 42 -17.80 -42.79 -39.97
C PRO A 42 -16.47 -42.14 -39.54
N ALA A 43 -15.40 -42.31 -40.33
CA ALA A 43 -14.12 -41.63 -40.13
C ALA A 43 -14.24 -40.10 -40.19
N ALA A 44 -15.06 -39.55 -41.09
CA ALA A 44 -15.26 -38.10 -41.22
C ALA A 44 -16.00 -37.52 -40.01
N ALA A 45 -16.99 -38.24 -39.46
CA ALA A 45 -17.70 -37.79 -38.26
C ALA A 45 -16.78 -37.77 -37.02
N HIS A 46 -15.89 -38.77 -36.88
CA HIS A 46 -14.90 -38.80 -35.82
C HIS A 46 -13.82 -37.71 -35.97
N GLU A 47 -13.46 -37.35 -37.19
CA GLU A 47 -12.50 -36.27 -37.48
C GLU A 47 -13.05 -34.90 -37.06
N ILE A 48 -14.27 -34.55 -37.47
CA ILE A 48 -14.95 -33.31 -37.05
C ILE A 48 -15.12 -33.24 -35.53
N TYR A 49 -15.42 -34.36 -34.87
CA TYR A 49 -15.48 -34.42 -33.42
C TYR A 49 -14.10 -34.14 -32.77
N ARG A 50 -13.04 -34.78 -33.26
CA ARG A 50 -11.67 -34.58 -32.76
C ARG A 50 -11.19 -33.14 -32.97
N GLU A 51 -11.50 -32.53 -34.10
CA GLU A 51 -11.20 -31.13 -34.38
C GLU A 51 -11.91 -30.20 -33.39
N ARG A 52 -13.22 -30.39 -33.16
CA ARG A 52 -13.97 -29.60 -32.15
C ARG A 52 -13.39 -29.76 -30.75
N VAL A 53 -12.98 -30.95 -30.34
CA VAL A 53 -12.33 -31.17 -29.02
C VAL A 53 -10.98 -30.44 -28.94
N ARG A 54 -10.16 -30.50 -30.01
CA ARG A 54 -8.87 -29.78 -30.07
C ARG A 54 -9.06 -28.26 -30.02
N GLU A 55 -10.02 -27.72 -30.77
CA GLU A 55 -10.34 -26.30 -30.75
C GLU A 55 -10.86 -25.87 -29.38
N GLN A 56 -11.74 -26.64 -28.74
CA GLN A 56 -12.21 -26.39 -27.39
C GLN A 56 -11.04 -26.38 -26.40
N ARG A 57 -10.11 -27.35 -26.49
CA ARG A 57 -8.92 -27.41 -25.62
C ARG A 57 -8.00 -26.21 -25.85
N ARG A 58 -7.80 -25.80 -27.11
CA ARG A 58 -7.00 -24.63 -27.47
C ARG A 58 -7.63 -23.34 -26.95
N ARG A 59 -8.94 -23.14 -27.14
CA ARG A 59 -9.68 -21.98 -26.58
C ARG A 59 -9.58 -21.95 -25.06
N LYS A 60 -9.84 -23.08 -24.39
CA LYS A 60 -9.71 -23.20 -22.92
C LYS A 60 -8.28 -22.91 -22.43
N SER A 61 -7.25 -23.38 -23.14
CA SER A 61 -5.85 -23.09 -22.78
C SER A 61 -5.47 -21.61 -22.97
N ARG A 62 -5.98 -20.97 -24.03
CA ARG A 62 -5.76 -19.54 -24.29
C ARG A 62 -6.49 -18.68 -23.26
N THR A 63 -7.73 -19.02 -22.92
CA THR A 63 -8.46 -18.32 -21.84
C THR A 63 -7.79 -18.53 -20.49
N ALA A 64 -7.30 -19.75 -20.19
CA ALA A 64 -6.55 -20.00 -18.97
C ALA A 64 -5.26 -19.17 -18.90
N ALA A 65 -4.47 -19.16 -19.98
CA ALA A 65 -3.24 -18.35 -20.06
C ALA A 65 -3.52 -16.85 -19.92
N LEU A 66 -4.57 -16.34 -20.57
CA LEU A 66 -4.99 -14.94 -20.45
C LEU A 66 -5.42 -14.61 -19.03
N LEU A 67 -6.19 -15.48 -18.38
CA LEU A 67 -6.59 -15.30 -16.98
C LEU A 67 -5.38 -15.31 -16.06
N SER A 68 -4.42 -16.23 -16.25
CA SER A 68 -3.18 -16.27 -15.46
C SER A 68 -2.37 -14.98 -15.59
N TRP A 69 -2.22 -14.46 -16.81
CA TRP A 69 -1.55 -13.18 -17.04
C TRP A 69 -2.32 -12.00 -16.44
N LEU A 70 -3.64 -11.99 -16.55
CA LEU A 70 -4.48 -10.96 -15.91
C LEU A 70 -4.32 -10.98 -14.40
N VAL A 71 -4.40 -12.15 -13.76
CA VAL A 71 -4.21 -12.29 -12.31
C VAL A 71 -2.82 -11.82 -11.91
N THR A 72 -1.78 -12.21 -12.65
CA THR A 72 -0.40 -11.79 -12.39
C THR A 72 -0.24 -10.28 -12.52
N ALA A 73 -0.83 -9.67 -13.57
CA ALA A 73 -0.82 -8.22 -13.77
C ALA A 73 -1.55 -7.51 -12.63
N VAL A 74 -2.76 -7.94 -12.27
CA VAL A 74 -3.53 -7.37 -11.16
C VAL A 74 -2.75 -7.46 -9.85
N LEU A 75 -2.08 -8.58 -9.59
CA LEU A 75 -1.24 -8.74 -8.41
C LEU A 75 -0.03 -7.81 -8.43
N PHE A 76 0.67 -7.69 -9.55
CA PHE A 76 1.83 -6.81 -9.69
C PHE A 76 1.45 -5.33 -9.52
N PHE A 77 0.43 -4.87 -10.26
CA PHE A 77 -0.04 -3.49 -10.15
C PHE A 77 -0.65 -3.19 -8.78
N GLY A 78 -1.42 -4.14 -8.21
CA GLY A 78 -1.96 -4.01 -6.86
C GLY A 78 -0.86 -3.85 -5.81
N LEU A 79 0.21 -4.64 -5.91
CA LEU A 79 1.35 -4.55 -5.00
C LEU A 79 2.14 -3.24 -5.21
N GLY A 80 2.28 -2.78 -6.45
CA GLY A 80 2.87 -1.48 -6.76
C GLY A 80 2.09 -0.30 -6.18
N VAL A 81 0.76 -0.29 -6.36
CA VAL A 81 -0.13 0.73 -5.76
C VAL A 81 -0.05 0.70 -4.25
N ALA A 82 -0.07 -0.50 -3.64
CA ALA A 82 0.13 -0.65 -2.20
C ALA A 82 1.48 -0.09 -1.75
N ALA A 83 2.57 -0.36 -2.46
CA ALA A 83 3.90 0.17 -2.14
C ALA A 83 3.97 1.70 -2.20
N ILE A 84 3.14 2.36 -3.02
CA ILE A 84 3.04 3.82 -3.08
C ILE A 84 2.14 4.37 -1.96
N MET A 85 0.97 3.76 -1.73
CA MET A 85 0.02 4.20 -0.70
C MET A 85 0.57 3.99 0.72
N PHE A 86 1.28 2.89 0.96
CA PHE A 86 1.88 2.52 2.24
C PHE A 86 3.40 2.80 2.26
N ARG A 87 3.87 3.78 1.45
CA ARG A 87 5.29 4.12 1.30
C ARG A 87 6.05 4.31 2.63
N ASN A 88 5.40 4.93 3.62
CA ASN A 88 6.05 5.22 4.91
C ASN A 88 6.34 3.92 5.68
N ASP A 89 5.43 2.94 5.64
CA ASP A 89 5.61 1.66 6.33
C ASP A 89 6.66 0.79 5.62
N VAL A 90 6.72 0.83 4.29
CA VAL A 90 7.80 0.20 3.51
C VAL A 90 9.17 0.75 3.93
N VAL A 91 9.30 2.08 4.05
CA VAL A 91 10.56 2.74 4.45
C VAL A 91 10.90 2.48 5.91
N LYS A 92 9.91 2.30 6.79
CA LYS A 92 10.18 1.89 8.19
C LYS A 92 10.92 0.56 8.26
N VAL A 93 10.49 -0.43 7.46
CA VAL A 93 11.07 -1.78 7.43
C VAL A 93 12.34 -1.84 6.59
N PHE A 94 12.39 -1.13 5.46
CA PHE A 94 13.53 -1.09 4.56
C PHE A 94 14.00 0.36 4.31
N PRO A 95 14.79 0.95 5.24
CA PRO A 95 15.18 2.36 5.18
C PRO A 95 15.94 2.76 3.90
N ARG A 96 16.67 1.82 3.28
CA ARG A 96 17.42 2.07 2.04
C ARG A 96 16.51 2.45 0.86
N ALA A 97 15.23 2.07 0.87
CA ALA A 97 14.27 2.48 -0.17
C ALA A 97 13.93 3.98 -0.13
N ALA A 98 14.24 4.70 0.96
CA ALA A 98 13.95 6.13 1.08
C ALA A 98 14.50 6.95 -0.10
N GLY A 99 15.71 6.64 -0.56
CA GLY A 99 16.32 7.30 -1.72
C GLY A 99 15.56 7.05 -3.02
N ALA A 100 15.07 5.83 -3.24
CA ALA A 100 14.32 5.47 -4.43
C ALA A 100 12.96 6.21 -4.49
N TYR A 101 12.23 6.26 -3.38
CA TYR A 101 11.00 7.04 -3.28
C TYR A 101 11.25 8.55 -3.45
N LYS A 102 12.35 9.07 -2.91
CA LYS A 102 12.75 10.48 -3.08
C LYS A 102 13.05 10.82 -4.54
N MET A 103 13.72 9.94 -5.28
CA MET A 103 13.97 10.11 -6.72
C MET A 103 12.67 10.11 -7.54
N ALA A 104 11.67 9.35 -7.10
CA ALA A 104 10.34 9.37 -7.71
C ALA A 104 9.48 10.58 -7.27
N GLY A 105 10.03 11.53 -6.50
CA GLY A 105 9.35 12.76 -6.08
C GLY A 105 8.50 12.63 -4.81
N PHE A 106 8.53 11.49 -4.12
CA PHE A 106 7.79 11.29 -2.87
C PHE A 106 8.62 11.72 -1.67
N THR A 107 8.03 12.53 -0.78
CA THR A 107 8.58 12.78 0.56
C THR A 107 8.31 11.58 1.46
N VAL A 108 9.37 11.01 2.03
CA VAL A 108 9.31 9.85 2.92
C VAL A 108 9.46 10.29 4.36
N ASN A 109 8.37 10.18 5.13
CA ASN A 109 8.33 10.51 6.55
C ASN A 109 8.29 9.21 7.36
N ARG A 110 9.46 8.75 7.81
CA ARG A 110 9.58 7.47 8.55
C ARG A 110 8.85 7.50 9.89
N PHE A 111 8.81 8.66 10.55
CA PHE A 111 8.16 8.81 11.84
C PHE A 111 6.63 8.91 11.72
N GLY A 112 6.11 9.29 10.56
CA GLY A 112 4.68 9.50 10.36
C GLY A 112 4.13 10.69 11.15
N ILE A 113 5.00 11.61 11.57
CA ILE A 113 4.64 12.84 12.28
C ILE A 113 5.00 14.04 11.40
N GLU A 114 4.05 14.93 11.17
CA GLU A 114 4.26 16.15 10.37
C GLU A 114 4.16 17.39 11.26
N PHE A 115 5.01 18.38 11.00
CA PHE A 115 4.99 19.65 11.72
C PHE A 115 4.00 20.62 11.08
N GLU A 116 3.19 21.28 11.90
CA GLU A 116 2.25 22.30 11.46
C GLU A 116 2.30 23.50 12.41
N ASN A 117 1.94 24.69 11.92
CA ASN A 117 1.83 25.92 12.72
C ASN A 117 3.12 26.22 13.51
N ILE A 118 4.25 26.27 12.81
CA ILE A 118 5.56 26.52 13.42
C ILE A 118 5.67 28.01 13.73
N GLU A 119 5.75 28.33 15.02
CA GLU A 119 5.97 29.67 15.55
C GLU A 119 7.40 29.78 16.08
N ARG A 120 8.01 30.94 15.83
CA ARG A 120 9.37 31.26 16.26
C ARG A 120 9.32 32.60 16.96
N SER A 121 9.55 32.62 18.26
CA SER A 121 9.66 33.84 19.02
C SER A 121 11.08 33.98 19.55
N ARG A 122 11.59 35.21 19.53
CA ARG A 122 12.85 35.59 20.15
C ARG A 122 12.53 36.52 21.29
N THR A 123 12.95 36.14 22.49
CA THR A 123 12.77 36.91 23.71
C THR A 123 14.13 37.08 24.37
N PHE A 124 14.27 38.10 25.20
CA PHE A 124 15.44 38.28 26.05
C PHE A 124 15.06 37.90 27.47
N ASN A 125 15.79 36.97 28.07
CA ASN A 125 15.75 36.77 29.52
C ASN A 125 16.97 37.49 30.08
N ASP A 126 16.73 38.64 30.72
CA ASP A 126 17.73 39.63 31.08
C ASP A 126 18.58 40.10 29.88
N THR A 127 19.79 39.56 29.73
CA THR A 127 20.75 39.88 28.65
C THR A 127 20.96 38.71 27.69
N ILE A 128 20.36 37.55 27.96
CA ILE A 128 20.56 36.34 27.16
C ILE A 128 19.45 36.24 26.10
N PRO A 129 19.79 36.23 24.80
CA PRO A 129 18.82 35.96 23.75
C PRO A 129 18.34 34.50 23.85
N VAL A 130 17.02 34.34 24.01
CA VAL A 130 16.33 33.05 24.05
C VAL A 130 15.46 32.93 22.83
N VAL A 131 15.67 31.88 22.04
CA VAL A 131 14.81 31.54 20.90
C VAL A 131 13.90 30.40 21.30
N THR A 132 12.59 30.64 21.22
CA THR A 132 11.57 29.62 21.47
C THR A 132 10.97 29.20 20.14
N VAL A 133 11.03 27.90 19.87
CA VAL A 133 10.40 27.28 18.71
C VAL A 133 9.26 26.42 19.21
N SER A 134 8.03 26.75 18.81
CA SER A 134 6.82 26.02 19.18
C SER A 134 6.02 25.63 17.94
N GLY A 135 5.21 24.60 18.06
CA GLY A 135 4.31 24.19 16.99
C GLY A 135 3.50 22.95 17.32
N LYS A 136 2.76 22.49 16.32
CA LYS A 136 1.98 21.25 16.37
C LYS A 136 2.69 20.13 15.62
N ALA A 137 2.47 18.92 16.09
CA ALA A 137 2.94 17.69 15.49
C ALA A 137 1.72 16.78 15.24
N ILE A 138 1.38 16.53 13.98
CA ILE A 138 0.22 15.74 13.58
C ILE A 138 0.67 14.33 13.23
N ASN A 139 -0.02 13.31 13.75
CA ASN A 139 0.17 11.95 13.30
C ASN A 139 -0.53 11.72 11.96
N VAL A 140 0.24 11.73 10.88
CA VAL A 140 -0.22 11.44 9.51
C VAL A 140 -0.22 9.94 9.18
N ALA A 141 0.24 9.09 10.11
CA ALA A 141 0.15 7.64 9.96
C ALA A 141 -1.26 7.12 10.29
N ARG A 142 -1.56 5.91 9.80
CA ARG A 142 -2.85 5.22 10.04
C ARG A 142 -2.89 4.46 11.37
N THR A 143 -1.81 4.48 12.13
CA THR A 143 -1.66 3.76 13.41
C THR A 143 -1.26 4.74 14.51
N THR A 144 -1.46 4.36 15.77
CA THR A 144 -0.90 5.11 16.90
C THR A 144 0.64 5.11 16.81
N VAL A 145 1.24 6.28 16.96
CA VAL A 145 2.70 6.49 16.91
C VAL A 145 3.19 6.97 18.26
N GLU A 146 4.29 6.39 18.74
CA GLU A 146 5.04 6.93 19.88
C GLU A 146 5.80 8.17 19.42
N THR A 147 5.66 9.28 20.14
CA THR A 147 6.22 10.54 19.68
C THR A 147 7.74 10.51 19.71
N PRO A 148 8.42 10.84 18.59
CA PRO A 148 9.87 11.05 18.58
C PRO A 148 10.22 12.37 19.27
N LEU A 149 11.52 12.64 19.41
CA LEU A 149 12.00 13.96 19.83
C LEU A 149 12.09 14.89 18.63
N VAL A 150 11.75 16.15 18.87
CA VAL A 150 11.98 17.24 17.93
C VAL A 150 13.40 17.72 18.15
N LYS A 151 14.25 17.56 17.13
CA LYS A 151 15.60 18.09 17.09
C LYS A 151 15.58 19.41 16.34
N VAL A 152 15.99 20.48 17.02
CA VAL A 152 16.11 21.82 16.47
C VAL A 152 17.59 22.12 16.29
N ASP A 153 18.02 22.27 15.04
CA ASP A 153 19.36 22.70 14.66
C ASP A 153 19.34 24.19 14.30
N LEU A 154 20.25 24.94 14.91
CA LEU A 154 20.55 26.31 14.54
C LEU A 154 21.74 26.29 13.59
N LYS A 155 21.58 26.83 12.37
CA LYS A 155 22.59 26.82 11.32
C LYS A 155 23.03 28.22 10.92
N ASP A 156 24.33 28.39 10.71
CA ASP A 156 24.90 29.61 10.14
C ASP A 156 24.57 29.79 8.65
N ASP A 157 24.97 30.92 8.09
CA ASP A 157 24.82 31.28 6.67
C ASP A 157 25.50 30.28 5.72
N ARG A 158 26.52 29.57 6.21
CA ARG A 158 27.25 28.51 5.50
C ARG A 158 26.62 27.12 5.70
N GLY A 159 25.50 27.03 6.41
CA GLY A 159 24.76 25.80 6.68
C GLY A 159 25.37 24.90 7.76
N ARG A 160 26.37 25.37 8.51
CA ARG A 160 27.00 24.64 9.62
C ARG A 160 26.13 24.76 10.87
N THR A 161 25.91 23.63 11.55
CA THR A 161 25.16 23.61 12.80
C THR A 161 25.98 24.23 13.93
N VAL A 162 25.50 25.33 14.50
CA VAL A 162 26.12 26.04 15.62
C VAL A 162 25.56 25.63 16.97
N ALA A 163 24.30 25.17 17.00
CA ALA A 163 23.66 24.64 18.21
C ALA A 163 22.60 23.60 17.86
N THR A 164 22.45 22.60 18.73
CA THR A 164 21.38 21.60 18.65
C THR A 164 20.65 21.54 20.00
N ARG A 165 19.32 21.51 19.96
CA ARG A 165 18.45 21.25 21.12
C ARG A 165 17.39 20.23 20.77
N TYR A 166 16.89 19.55 21.79
CA TYR A 166 15.85 18.56 21.67
C TYR A 166 14.64 18.96 22.51
N GLY A 167 13.44 18.66 22.03
CA GLY A 167 12.22 18.75 22.82
C GLY A 167 11.29 17.58 22.56
N SER A 168 10.39 17.35 23.51
CA SER A 168 9.38 16.30 23.43
C SER A 168 8.08 16.82 22.84
N ILE A 169 7.39 15.97 22.10
CA ILE A 169 6.00 16.19 21.69
C ILE A 169 5.09 15.60 22.77
N THR A 170 4.12 16.39 23.22
CA THR A 170 3.10 15.99 24.19
C THR A 170 1.74 15.87 23.49
N PRO A 171 0.98 14.79 23.70
CA PRO A 171 1.26 13.61 24.55
C PRO A 171 2.29 12.65 23.93
N ALA A 172 2.86 11.75 24.75
CA ALA A 172 3.90 10.79 24.34
C ALA A 172 3.45 9.73 23.30
N ARG A 173 2.13 9.56 23.13
CA ARG A 173 1.51 8.68 22.14
C ARG A 173 0.42 9.44 21.41
N LEU A 174 0.47 9.43 20.08
CA LEU A 174 -0.51 10.10 19.24
C LEU A 174 -1.30 9.04 18.45
N PRO A 175 -2.61 8.89 18.70
CA PRO A 175 -3.50 8.17 17.79
C PRO A 175 -3.42 8.67 16.34
N ALA A 176 -3.85 7.85 15.38
CA ALA A 176 -3.89 8.23 13.97
C ALA A 176 -4.72 9.51 13.76
N GLY A 177 -4.18 10.50 13.04
CA GLY A 177 -4.81 11.80 12.78
C GLY A 177 -4.84 12.76 13.98
N SER A 178 -4.41 12.35 15.16
CA SER A 178 -4.35 13.24 16.33
C SER A 178 -3.13 14.17 16.29
N GLN A 179 -3.19 15.25 17.05
CA GLN A 179 -2.12 16.24 17.16
C GLN A 179 -1.55 16.32 18.58
N GLY A 180 -0.26 16.58 18.67
CA GLY A 180 0.44 16.99 19.89
C GLY A 180 1.08 18.36 19.72
N ASN A 181 1.55 18.93 20.81
CA ASN A 181 2.33 20.17 20.83
C ASN A 181 3.78 19.90 21.22
N PHE A 182 4.68 20.73 20.71
CA PHE A 182 6.07 20.74 21.15
C PHE A 182 6.54 22.18 21.35
N GLN A 183 7.50 22.34 22.25
CA GLN A 183 8.19 23.60 22.50
C GLN A 183 9.65 23.29 22.79
N VAL A 184 10.55 23.96 22.09
CA VAL A 184 11.99 23.83 22.24
C VAL A 184 12.57 25.21 22.52
N VAL A 185 13.31 25.33 23.61
CA VAL A 185 13.94 26.58 24.03
C VAL A 185 15.44 26.48 23.74
N LEU A 186 15.95 27.44 22.98
CA LEU A 186 17.36 27.60 22.66
C LEU A 186 17.90 28.79 23.45
N GLU A 187 18.62 28.48 24.53
CA GLU A 187 19.35 29.47 25.31
C GLU A 187 20.65 29.87 24.62
N GLN A 188 21.07 31.13 24.82
CA GLN A 188 22.30 31.69 24.26
C GLN A 188 22.36 31.62 22.72
N ALA A 189 21.23 31.85 22.06
CA ALA A 189 21.18 31.87 20.60
C ALA A 189 21.96 33.10 20.09
N PRO A 190 23.02 32.93 19.27
CA PRO A 190 23.82 34.06 18.80
C PRO A 190 22.97 35.09 18.03
N MET A 191 23.40 36.36 18.05
CA MET A 191 22.61 37.49 17.55
C MET A 191 22.53 37.58 16.02
N GLU A 192 23.39 36.86 15.31
CA GLU A 192 23.39 36.83 13.84
C GLU A 192 22.11 36.16 13.29
N SER A 193 21.84 36.35 12.00
CA SER A 193 20.71 35.70 11.34
C SER A 193 21.04 34.23 11.05
N PHE A 194 20.41 33.31 11.78
CA PHE A 194 20.60 31.87 11.61
C PHE A 194 19.36 31.21 11.01
N GLN A 195 19.56 30.12 10.27
CA GLN A 195 18.45 29.26 9.83
C GLN A 195 18.13 28.22 10.90
N ILE A 196 16.83 28.04 11.18
CA ILE A 196 16.34 27.02 12.12
C ILE A 196 15.82 25.84 11.31
N GLU A 197 16.41 24.66 11.51
CA GLU A 197 15.97 23.41 10.90
C GLU A 197 15.36 22.48 11.94
N LEU A 198 14.15 22.00 11.67
CA LEU A 198 13.44 21.05 12.52
C LEU A 198 13.54 19.66 11.90
N SER A 199 13.90 18.68 12.71
CA SER A 199 13.93 17.26 12.32
C SER A 199 13.40 16.38 13.45
N LEU A 200 12.98 15.17 13.12
CA LEU A 200 12.50 14.17 14.09
C LEU A 200 13.61 13.14 14.32
N VAL A 201 13.85 12.77 15.57
CA VAL A 201 14.85 11.78 15.95
C VAL A 201 14.29 10.77 16.97
N ASP A 202 14.81 9.55 16.94
CA ASP A 202 14.46 8.52 17.92
C ASP A 202 14.92 8.91 19.34
N LYS A 203 14.10 8.60 20.36
CA LYS A 203 14.42 8.85 21.77
C LYS A 203 15.67 8.13 22.26
N VAL A 204 16.01 6.99 21.64
CA VAL A 204 17.08 6.07 22.08
C VAL A 204 18.49 6.64 21.83
N GLY A 205 18.63 7.66 20.98
CA GLY A 205 19.94 8.24 20.62
C GLY A 205 20.16 9.69 21.06
N ALA A 206 19.18 10.34 21.71
CA ALA A 206 19.31 11.73 22.13
C ALA A 206 19.90 11.83 23.55
N PRO A 207 20.84 12.75 23.82
CA PRO A 207 21.17 13.14 25.18
C PRO A 207 19.87 13.54 25.89
N GLN A 208 19.61 12.99 27.07
CA GLN A 208 18.41 13.27 27.86
C GLN A 208 18.23 14.79 27.99
N ALA A 209 17.30 15.35 27.21
CA ALA A 209 16.85 16.71 27.42
C ALA A 209 16.08 16.69 28.74
N ALA A 210 16.61 17.42 29.73
CA ALA A 210 15.91 17.62 30.99
C ALA A 210 14.50 18.16 30.68
N PRO A 211 13.44 17.60 31.31
CA PRO A 211 12.10 18.09 31.08
C PRO A 211 12.02 19.55 31.50
N THR A 212 11.83 20.44 30.52
CA THR A 212 11.50 21.84 30.78
C THR A 212 10.17 21.84 31.51
N ALA A 213 10.24 22.05 32.83
CA ALA A 213 9.05 22.22 33.65
C ALA A 213 8.20 23.36 33.07
N PRO A 214 6.86 23.20 32.99
CA PRO A 214 6.00 24.29 32.59
C PRO A 214 6.20 25.49 33.53
N PRO A 215 6.09 26.74 33.03
CA PRO A 215 6.26 27.92 33.86
C PRO A 215 5.22 27.86 34.98
N LYS A 216 5.72 27.81 36.22
CA LYS A 216 4.92 27.88 37.45
C LYS A 216 4.19 29.23 37.39
N ALA A 217 2.87 29.19 37.32
CA ALA A 217 2.04 30.38 37.44
C ALA A 217 2.47 31.15 38.71
N PRO A 218 2.63 32.48 38.66
CA PRO A 218 3.02 33.25 39.83
C PRO A 218 1.95 33.06 40.91
N ALA A 219 2.40 32.53 42.05
CA ALA A 219 1.61 32.46 43.26
C ALA A 219 1.20 33.89 43.63
N ALA A 220 -0.11 34.09 43.84
CA ALA A 220 -0.64 35.29 44.42
C ALA A 220 0.05 35.52 45.78
N THR A 221 0.76 36.63 45.91
CA THR A 221 1.31 37.12 47.17
C THR A 221 0.17 37.37 48.15
N GLU A 222 0.22 36.67 49.28
CA GLU A 222 -0.51 36.99 50.50
C GLU A 222 -0.26 38.46 50.88
N THR A 223 -1.36 39.16 51.15
CA THR A 223 -1.36 40.50 51.73
C THR A 223 -0.87 40.41 53.17
N ASP A 224 0.30 41.00 53.41
CA ASP A 224 0.93 41.13 54.72
C ASP A 224 0.18 42.17 55.59
N GLU A 225 0.10 41.85 56.87
CA GLU A 225 -0.60 42.52 57.96
C GLU A 225 0.23 43.71 58.47
N PRO A 226 -0.30 44.94 58.61
CA PRO A 226 0.49 46.02 59.18
C PRO A 226 0.45 46.00 60.71
N ALA A 227 1.61 45.63 61.24
CA ALA A 227 2.29 46.06 62.45
C ALA A 227 1.62 47.12 63.34
N ALA A 228 1.65 46.81 64.63
CA ALA A 228 1.31 47.64 65.77
C ALA A 228 2.13 48.94 65.88
N LEU A 229 1.44 50.01 66.31
CA LEU A 229 2.01 51.28 66.79
C LEU A 229 2.46 51.14 68.25
N PRO A 230 3.63 51.68 68.64
CA PRO A 230 3.90 52.07 70.01
C PRO A 230 3.56 53.57 70.18
N GLU A 231 2.64 53.89 71.10
CA GLU A 231 2.45 55.24 71.61
C GLU A 231 3.01 55.28 73.03
N ASP A 232 4.20 55.87 73.16
CA ASP A 232 4.77 56.31 74.43
C ASP A 232 5.51 57.62 74.14
N GLU A 233 4.85 58.76 74.42
CA GLU A 233 5.52 60.02 74.77
C GLU A 233 4.51 60.96 75.43
N ALA A 234 4.91 61.43 76.61
CA ALA A 234 4.16 62.24 77.54
C ALA A 234 4.48 63.73 77.38
N GLU A 235 3.45 64.60 77.45
CA GLU A 235 3.44 65.86 78.21
C GLU A 235 2.03 66.45 78.29
#